data_AF-A0A803KZ00-F1
#
_entry.id   AF-A0A803KZ00-F1
#
_cell.length_a   1.000
_cell.length_b   1.000
_cell.length_c   1.000
_cell.angle_alpha   90.00
_cell.angle_beta   90.00
_cell.angle_gamma   90.00
#
_symmetry.space_group_name_H-M   'P 1'
#
loop_
_entity.id
_entity.type
_entity.pdbx_description
1 polymer ?
#
loop_
_entity_poly.entity_id
_entity_poly.type
_entity_poly.pdbx_seq_one_letter_code
_entity_poly.pdbx_strand_id
1 'polypeptide(L)'
;MNRHTFGVLCEMISDIGGLRGTRNMSLQEIVAMFLYTLSHHKKNRSIGNYFYRSGESVSRQFNLCLLAVLKLHHHLLKKPTPITEDCEDSRWKCFQNCLGALDGTFIKVHVPNEDRGRYRTRKGNLAMNVLGVCTPNMEFVFVLPGWEGSAHDGRVLRDAISRPNGLKVPQGCYFLVDAGYTNCDGFLAPYKGHRYHLKEWGDQVPVSAEEYFNMKHSKARNVIERTFGC
;
A
#
# COMPACT_ATOMS: atom_id res chain seq x y z
N MET A 1 6.72 3.74 -16.52
CA MET A 1 6.08 2.53 -17.06
C MET A 1 6.54 2.35 -18.50
N ASN A 2 7.02 1.17 -18.88
CA ASN A 2 7.41 0.90 -20.26
C ASN A 2 6.18 0.51 -21.12
N ARG A 3 6.36 0.47 -22.45
CA ARG A 3 5.27 0.19 -23.39
C ARG A 3 4.69 -1.22 -23.25
N HIS A 4 5.51 -2.21 -22.92
CA HIS A 4 5.07 -3.59 -22.75
C HIS A 4 4.14 -3.73 -21.54
N THR A 5 4.56 -3.22 -20.37
CA THR A 5 3.75 -3.20 -19.15
C THR A 5 2.42 -2.47 -19.37
N PHE A 6 2.43 -1.37 -20.14
CA PHE A 6 1.20 -0.67 -20.50
C PHE A 6 0.25 -1.54 -21.36
N GLY A 7 0.80 -2.29 -22.32
CA GLY A 7 0.03 -3.25 -23.12
C GLY A 7 -0.63 -4.31 -22.26
N VAL A 8 0.13 -4.97 -21.38
CA VAL A 8 -0.37 -5.97 -20.43
C VAL A 8 -1.47 -5.39 -19.55
N LEU A 9 -1.31 -4.17 -19.05
CA LEU A 9 -2.35 -3.51 -18.26
C LEU A 9 -3.62 -3.27 -19.08
N CYS A 10 -3.50 -2.84 -20.34
CA CYS A 10 -4.67 -2.66 -21.22
C CYS A 10 -5.39 -3.99 -21.47
N GLU A 11 -4.64 -5.08 -21.71
CA GLU A 11 -5.20 -6.43 -21.87
C GLU A 11 -5.96 -6.86 -20.61
N MET A 12 -5.35 -6.71 -19.42
CA MET A 12 -6.03 -7.03 -18.16
C MET A 12 -7.31 -6.21 -17.95
N ILE A 13 -7.26 -4.90 -18.22
CA ILE A 13 -8.40 -3.98 -18.10
C ILE A 13 -9.53 -4.37 -19.06
N SER A 14 -9.19 -4.84 -20.27
CA SER A 14 -10.15 -5.37 -21.24
C SER A 14 -10.76 -6.68 -20.76
N ASP A 15 -9.92 -7.68 -20.49
CA ASP A 15 -10.33 -9.07 -20.39
C ASP A 15 -10.96 -9.39 -19.04
N ILE A 16 -10.42 -8.82 -17.97
CA ILE A 16 -10.93 -9.00 -16.60
C ILE A 16 -11.80 -7.81 -16.19
N GLY A 17 -11.35 -6.59 -16.49
CA GLY A 17 -12.05 -5.37 -16.14
C GLY A 17 -13.36 -5.16 -16.94
N GLY A 18 -13.40 -5.70 -18.16
CA GLY A 18 -14.52 -5.59 -19.09
C GLY A 18 -14.62 -4.23 -19.79
N LEU A 19 -13.59 -3.37 -19.68
CA LEU A 19 -13.61 -2.04 -20.28
C LEU A 19 -13.14 -2.12 -21.74
N ARG A 20 -13.95 -1.60 -22.65
CA ARG A 20 -13.62 -1.53 -24.08
C ARG A 20 -13.54 -0.10 -24.57
N GLY A 21 -12.83 0.09 -25.67
CA GLY A 21 -12.85 1.34 -26.41
C GLY A 21 -14.27 1.69 -26.87
N THR A 22 -14.52 2.98 -27.02
CA THR A 22 -15.75 3.53 -27.60
C THR A 22 -15.51 3.92 -29.05
N ARG A 23 -16.57 4.27 -29.78
CA ARG A 23 -16.46 4.79 -31.17
C ARG A 23 -15.48 5.96 -31.27
N ASN A 24 -15.40 6.78 -30.23
CA ASN A 24 -14.66 8.03 -30.27
C ASN A 24 -13.33 7.98 -29.49
N MET A 25 -13.04 6.90 -28.75
CA MET A 25 -11.89 6.82 -27.84
C MET A 25 -11.43 5.37 -27.68
N SER A 26 -10.15 5.09 -28.00
CA SER A 26 -9.58 3.75 -27.86
C SER A 26 -9.38 3.36 -26.39
N LEU A 27 -9.25 2.06 -26.11
CA LEU A 27 -8.94 1.59 -24.76
C LEU A 27 -7.62 2.18 -24.25
N GLN A 28 -6.60 2.21 -25.11
CA GLN A 28 -5.29 2.75 -24.78
C GLN A 28 -5.38 4.22 -24.41
N GLU A 29 -6.20 5.00 -25.11
CA GLU A 29 -6.42 6.41 -24.76
C GLU A 29 -7.11 6.55 -23.40
N ILE A 30 -8.14 5.75 -23.11
CA ILE A 30 -8.81 5.74 -21.80
C ILE A 30 -7.82 5.44 -20.67
N VAL A 31 -7.02 4.37 -20.82
CA VAL A 31 -6.06 3.93 -19.81
C VAL A 31 -4.93 4.94 -19.66
N ALA A 32 -4.42 5.51 -20.76
CA ALA A 32 -3.39 6.55 -20.70
C ALA A 32 -3.90 7.81 -19.98
N MET A 33 -5.13 8.23 -20.28
CA MET A 33 -5.77 9.37 -19.63
C MET A 33 -5.95 9.13 -18.12
N PHE A 34 -6.40 7.94 -17.74
CA PHE A 34 -6.54 7.53 -16.34
C PHE A 34 -5.20 7.58 -15.59
N LEU A 35 -4.17 6.93 -16.13
CA LEU A 35 -2.85 6.88 -15.51
C LEU A 35 -2.19 8.27 -15.42
N TYR A 36 -2.32 9.09 -16.47
CA TYR A 36 -1.78 10.45 -16.48
C TYR A 36 -2.47 11.36 -15.45
N THR A 37 -3.77 11.14 -15.21
CA THR A 37 -4.51 11.83 -14.16
C THR A 37 -3.95 11.48 -12.78
N LEU A 38 -3.71 10.20 -12.51
CA LEU A 38 -3.19 9.71 -11.23
C LEU A 38 -1.72 10.11 -11.00
N SER A 39 -0.86 9.95 -12.00
CA SER A 39 0.59 10.16 -11.86
C SER A 39 0.98 11.62 -11.65
N HIS A 40 0.20 12.56 -12.21
CA HIS A 40 0.50 13.98 -12.17
C HIS A 40 -0.50 14.80 -11.36
N HIS A 41 -1.46 14.14 -10.69
CA HIS A 41 -2.50 14.79 -9.91
C HIS A 41 -3.22 15.92 -10.68
N LYS A 42 -3.54 15.66 -11.96
CA LYS A 42 -4.10 16.68 -12.86
C LYS A 42 -5.61 16.79 -12.70
N LYS A 43 -6.11 18.01 -12.79
CA LYS A 43 -7.56 18.31 -12.77
C LYS A 43 -8.19 17.90 -14.10
N ASN A 44 -9.47 17.53 -14.06
CA ASN A 44 -10.25 17.13 -15.24
C ASN A 44 -10.07 18.10 -16.44
N ARG A 45 -10.18 19.42 -16.20
CA ARG A 45 -9.99 20.44 -17.27
C ARG A 45 -8.62 20.35 -17.95
N SER A 46 -7.55 20.10 -17.20
CA SER A 46 -6.19 19.97 -17.75
C SER A 46 -6.06 18.72 -18.63
N ILE A 47 -6.70 17.62 -18.21
CA ILE A 47 -6.74 16.37 -18.97
C ILE A 47 -7.52 16.55 -20.27
N GLY A 48 -8.69 17.20 -20.22
CA GLY A 48 -9.49 17.50 -21.40
C GLY A 48 -8.72 18.31 -22.44
N ASN A 49 -7.94 19.31 -22.01
CA ASN A 49 -7.08 20.08 -22.90
C ASN A 49 -5.94 19.24 -23.52
N TYR A 50 -5.34 18.32 -22.74
CA TYR A 50 -4.19 17.53 -23.20
C TYR A 50 -4.59 16.43 -24.20
N PHE A 51 -5.74 15.79 -23.96
CA PHE A 51 -6.26 14.70 -24.81
C PHE A 51 -7.31 15.19 -25.83
N TYR A 52 -7.60 16.50 -25.88
CA TYR A 52 -8.64 17.11 -26.72
C TYR A 52 -10.03 16.48 -26.54
N ARG A 53 -10.45 16.31 -25.28
CA ARG A 53 -11.72 15.70 -24.88
C ARG A 53 -12.56 16.63 -24.02
N SER A 54 -13.88 16.47 -24.08
CA SER A 54 -14.80 17.16 -23.19
C SER A 54 -14.61 16.69 -21.74
N GLY A 55 -14.85 17.57 -20.77
CA GLY A 55 -14.71 17.23 -19.36
C GLY A 55 -15.67 16.13 -18.89
N GLU A 56 -16.86 16.04 -19.50
CA GLU A 56 -17.79 14.92 -19.32
C GLU A 56 -17.12 13.60 -19.67
N SER A 57 -16.50 13.52 -20.85
CA SER A 57 -15.91 12.28 -21.35
C SER A 57 -14.68 11.88 -20.53
N VAL A 58 -13.86 12.86 -20.13
CA VAL A 58 -12.78 12.63 -19.16
C VAL A 58 -13.32 12.03 -17.87
N SER A 59 -14.35 12.63 -17.28
CA SER A 59 -14.94 12.18 -16.02
C SER A 59 -15.52 10.77 -16.13
N ARG A 60 -16.34 10.53 -17.15
CA ARG A 60 -16.99 9.24 -17.38
C ARG A 60 -15.96 8.13 -17.57
N GLN A 61 -14.98 8.34 -18.45
CA GLN A 61 -13.98 7.32 -18.76
C GLN A 61 -13.02 7.08 -17.60
N PHE A 62 -12.68 8.11 -16.82
CA PHE A 62 -11.90 7.94 -15.59
C PHE A 62 -12.62 7.00 -14.61
N ASN A 63 -13.91 7.21 -14.36
CA ASN A 63 -14.69 6.37 -13.45
C ASN A 63 -14.88 4.93 -13.97
N LEU A 64 -15.14 4.76 -15.27
CA LEU A 64 -15.22 3.42 -15.87
C LEU A 64 -13.88 2.67 -15.79
N CYS A 65 -12.77 3.36 -16.04
CA CYS A 65 -11.43 2.79 -15.89
C CYS A 65 -11.11 2.45 -14.43
N LEU A 66 -11.51 3.30 -13.47
CA LEU A 66 -11.36 3.01 -12.04
C LEU A 66 -12.08 1.71 -11.66
N LEU A 67 -13.34 1.55 -12.04
CA LEU A 67 -14.11 0.34 -11.77
C LEU A 67 -13.49 -0.90 -12.42
N ALA A 68 -12.97 -0.77 -13.64
CA ALA A 68 -12.26 -1.86 -14.32
C ALA A 68 -10.98 -2.26 -13.57
N VAL A 69 -10.18 -1.29 -13.12
CA VAL A 69 -8.96 -1.54 -12.33
C VAL A 69 -9.26 -2.20 -10.99
N LEU A 70 -10.35 -1.79 -10.31
CA LEU A 70 -10.75 -2.40 -9.03
C LEU A 70 -11.08 -3.89 -9.18
N LYS A 71 -11.61 -4.32 -10.33
CA LYS A 71 -11.84 -5.75 -10.60
C LYS A 71 -10.54 -6.56 -10.72
N LEU A 72 -9.42 -5.91 -11.05
CA LEU A 72 -8.10 -6.56 -11.16
C LEU A 72 -7.46 -6.88 -9.81
N HIS A 73 -8.05 -6.45 -8.69
CA HIS A 73 -7.41 -6.58 -7.37
C HIS A 73 -7.02 -8.03 -7.03
N HIS A 74 -7.79 -9.04 -7.46
CA HIS A 74 -7.44 -10.46 -7.24
C HIS A 74 -6.17 -10.91 -7.98
N HIS A 75 -5.76 -10.20 -9.03
CA HIS A 75 -4.54 -10.48 -9.79
C HIS A 75 -3.38 -9.57 -9.39
N LEU A 76 -3.68 -8.33 -8.98
CA LEU A 76 -2.67 -7.35 -8.58
C LEU A 76 -2.21 -7.54 -7.13
N LEU A 77 -3.09 -8.06 -6.26
CA LEU A 77 -2.73 -8.37 -4.87
C LEU A 77 -2.22 -9.81 -4.77
N LYS A 78 -1.04 -9.94 -4.16
CA LYS A 78 -0.34 -11.21 -4.02
C LYS A 78 -0.86 -11.99 -2.83
N LYS A 79 -0.99 -13.32 -2.99
CA LYS A 79 -1.13 -14.23 -1.85
C LYS A 79 0.25 -14.42 -1.21
N PRO A 80 0.44 -14.08 0.07
CA PRO A 80 1.73 -14.18 0.71
C PRO A 80 2.09 -15.64 0.95
N THR A 81 3.38 -15.94 0.89
CA THR A 81 3.97 -17.23 1.25
C THR A 81 4.84 -17.05 2.48
N PRO A 82 4.78 -17.96 3.46
CA PRO A 82 5.63 -17.86 4.65
C PRO A 82 7.10 -18.02 4.28
N ILE A 83 7.95 -17.26 4.96
CA ILE A 83 9.40 -17.48 4.93
C ILE A 83 9.71 -18.85 5.54
N THR A 84 10.46 -19.65 4.79
CA THR A 84 10.89 -21.00 5.16
C THR A 84 12.19 -20.99 5.98
N GLU A 85 12.53 -22.11 6.61
CA GLU A 85 13.75 -22.26 7.41
C GLU A 85 15.03 -22.17 6.58
N ASP A 86 14.97 -22.60 5.32
CA ASP A 86 16.07 -22.58 4.33
C ASP A 86 16.19 -21.22 3.60
N CYS A 87 15.55 -20.16 4.09
CA CYS A 87 15.64 -18.85 3.48
C CYS A 87 17.08 -18.28 3.59
N GLU A 88 17.72 -18.08 2.44
CA GLU A 88 19.07 -17.51 2.35
C GLU A 88 19.11 -15.98 2.41
N ASP A 89 17.97 -15.29 2.27
CA ASP A 89 17.94 -13.83 2.36
C ASP A 89 18.28 -13.39 3.80
N SER A 90 19.46 -12.80 3.95
CA SER A 90 19.98 -12.31 5.24
C SER A 90 19.05 -11.37 6.00
N ARG A 91 18.10 -10.70 5.32
CA ARG A 91 17.06 -9.85 5.91
C ARG A 91 15.94 -10.67 6.53
N TRP A 92 15.55 -11.78 5.91
CA TRP A 92 14.35 -12.55 6.25
C TRP A 92 14.62 -13.87 6.94
N LYS A 93 15.84 -14.43 6.83
CA LYS A 93 16.20 -15.74 7.40
C LYS A 93 15.97 -15.91 8.91
N CYS A 94 15.92 -14.81 9.65
CA CYS A 94 15.63 -14.80 11.08
C CYS A 94 14.13 -14.68 11.42
N PHE A 95 13.26 -14.65 10.41
CA PHE A 95 11.81 -14.45 10.52
C PHE A 95 11.05 -15.60 9.86
N GLN A 96 11.28 -16.83 10.31
CA GLN A 96 10.51 -18.01 9.87
C GLN A 96 9.01 -17.78 10.08
N ASN A 97 8.18 -18.25 9.15
CA ASN A 97 6.73 -18.07 9.09
C ASN A 97 6.25 -16.62 8.90
N CYS A 98 7.16 -15.67 8.69
CA CYS A 98 6.79 -14.31 8.35
C CYS A 98 6.21 -14.25 6.92
N LEU A 99 5.18 -13.44 6.72
CA LEU A 99 4.51 -13.23 5.44
C LEU A 99 4.94 -11.93 4.74
N GLY A 100 5.66 -11.07 5.46
CA GLY A 100 6.12 -9.76 5.00
C GLY A 100 5.94 -8.68 6.06
N ALA A 101 5.62 -7.46 5.62
CA ALA A 101 5.53 -6.30 6.51
C ALA A 101 4.22 -5.53 6.32
N LEU A 102 3.79 -4.86 7.38
CA LEU A 102 2.59 -4.04 7.44
C LEU A 102 2.91 -2.68 8.03
N ASP A 103 2.38 -1.63 7.41
CA ASP A 103 2.43 -0.28 7.94
C ASP A 103 1.31 0.60 7.39
N GLY A 104 1.06 1.72 8.06
CA GLY A 104 0.22 2.80 7.58
C GLY A 104 1.03 3.83 6.79
N THR A 105 0.42 4.42 5.77
CA THR A 105 0.94 5.59 5.07
C THR A 105 -0.12 6.68 4.98
N PHE A 106 0.30 7.94 4.97
CA PHE A 106 -0.59 9.08 4.93
C PHE A 106 -0.64 9.71 3.55
N ILE A 107 -1.83 9.67 2.92
CA ILE A 107 -2.09 10.37 1.65
C ILE A 107 -2.74 11.71 1.97
N LYS A 108 -2.14 12.82 1.51
CA LYS A 108 -2.70 14.16 1.69
C LYS A 108 -4.07 14.26 1.03
N VAL A 109 -5.04 14.85 1.73
CA VAL A 109 -6.41 15.01 1.24
C VAL A 109 -6.92 16.43 1.45
N HIS A 110 -7.88 16.82 0.61
CA HIS A 110 -8.68 18.02 0.80
C HIS A 110 -10.06 17.59 1.29
N VAL A 111 -10.43 18.04 2.48
CA VAL A 111 -11.73 17.72 3.11
C VAL A 111 -12.47 19.00 3.47
N PRO A 112 -13.81 18.95 3.58
CA PRO A 112 -14.62 20.05 4.11
C PRO A 112 -14.12 20.52 5.47
N ASN A 113 -14.39 21.78 5.81
CA ASN A 113 -13.88 22.39 7.05
C ASN A 113 -14.32 21.65 8.31
N GLU A 114 -15.56 21.16 8.32
CA GLU A 114 -16.15 20.35 9.40
C GLU A 114 -15.38 19.04 9.67
N ASP A 115 -14.76 18.46 8.63
CA ASP A 115 -14.05 17.19 8.73
C ASP A 115 -12.55 17.34 9.02
N ARG A 116 -12.01 18.56 8.93
CA ARG A 116 -10.57 18.80 9.11
C ARG A 116 -10.03 18.29 10.44
N GLY A 117 -10.84 18.29 11.49
CA GLY A 117 -10.45 17.73 12.80
C GLY A 117 -10.10 16.25 12.70
N ARG A 118 -10.94 15.46 12.02
CA ARG A 118 -10.79 14.01 11.89
C ARG A 118 -9.58 13.63 11.04
N TYR A 119 -9.34 14.36 9.95
CA TYR A 119 -8.22 14.07 9.03
C TYR A 119 -6.89 14.71 9.45
N ARG A 120 -6.84 15.41 10.59
CA ARG A 120 -5.60 16.01 11.08
C ARG A 120 -4.69 14.96 11.70
N THR A 121 -3.54 14.76 11.07
CA THR A 121 -2.46 13.91 11.61
C THR A 121 -1.78 14.56 12.81
N ARG A 122 -1.00 13.78 13.57
CA ARG A 122 -0.14 14.30 14.66
C ARG A 122 0.85 15.38 14.19
N LYS A 123 1.25 15.35 12.92
CA LYS A 123 2.14 16.35 12.29
C LYS A 123 1.39 17.59 11.78
N GLY A 124 0.10 17.73 12.07
CA GLY A 124 -0.73 18.87 11.68
C GLY A 124 -1.22 18.86 10.23
N ASN A 125 -0.79 17.89 9.41
CA ASN A 125 -1.22 17.76 8.02
C ASN A 125 -2.61 17.12 7.93
N LEU A 126 -3.41 17.54 6.94
CA LEU A 126 -4.66 16.87 6.57
C LEU A 126 -4.34 15.68 5.66
N ALA A 127 -4.57 14.47 6.16
CA ALA A 127 -4.29 13.26 5.43
C ALA A 127 -5.30 12.14 5.77
N MET A 128 -5.41 11.19 4.85
CA MET A 128 -6.08 9.92 5.04
C MET A 128 -5.02 8.86 5.31
N ASN A 129 -5.26 8.01 6.32
CA ASN A 129 -4.43 6.85 6.59
C ASN A 129 -4.81 5.72 5.63
N VAL A 130 -3.80 5.10 5.04
CA VAL A 130 -3.91 3.91 4.19
C VAL A 130 -3.02 2.84 4.79
N LEU A 131 -3.64 1.77 5.28
CA LEU A 131 -2.90 0.59 5.74
C LEU A 131 -2.50 -0.24 4.53
N GLY A 132 -1.23 -0.63 4.45
CA GLY A 132 -0.71 -1.52 3.41
C GLY A 132 0.04 -2.69 4.02
N VAL A 133 -0.03 -3.82 3.32
CA VAL A 133 0.69 -5.04 3.63
C VAL A 133 1.40 -5.48 2.37
N CYS A 134 2.68 -5.84 2.48
CA CYS A 134 3.45 -6.31 1.34
C CYS A 134 4.27 -7.56 1.66
N THR A 135 4.58 -8.31 0.61
CA THR A 135 5.52 -9.43 0.65
C THR A 135 6.96 -8.93 0.82
N PRO A 136 7.90 -9.83 1.15
CA PRO A 136 9.35 -9.57 1.09
C PRO A 136 9.86 -8.99 -0.25
N ASN A 137 9.14 -9.25 -1.34
CA ASN A 137 9.47 -8.82 -2.70
C ASN A 137 8.80 -7.51 -3.11
N MET A 138 8.29 -6.73 -2.14
CA MET A 138 7.62 -5.45 -2.38
C MET A 138 6.30 -5.56 -3.16
N GLU A 139 5.64 -6.71 -3.16
CA GLU A 139 4.33 -6.89 -3.79
C GLU A 139 3.22 -6.68 -2.75
N PHE A 140 2.20 -5.89 -3.07
CA PHE A 140 1.09 -5.69 -2.14
C PHE A 140 0.27 -6.96 -1.96
N VAL A 141 -0.05 -7.27 -0.70
CA VAL A 141 -0.93 -8.36 -0.28
C VAL A 141 -2.31 -7.81 0.05
N PHE A 142 -2.35 -6.65 0.70
CA PHE A 142 -3.58 -6.04 1.17
C PHE A 142 -3.40 -4.53 1.27
N VAL A 143 -4.44 -3.78 0.91
CA VAL A 143 -4.48 -2.32 1.03
C VAL A 143 -5.85 -1.92 1.57
N LEU A 144 -5.86 -1.13 2.63
CA LEU A 144 -7.07 -0.56 3.24
C LEU A 144 -6.95 0.96 3.29
N PRO A 145 -7.50 1.66 2.29
CA PRO A 145 -7.64 3.11 2.33
C PRO A 145 -8.90 3.53 3.10
N GLY A 146 -9.00 4.82 3.42
CA GLY A 146 -10.24 5.44 3.91
C GLY A 146 -10.28 5.79 5.39
N TRP A 147 -9.21 5.52 6.15
CA TRP A 147 -9.16 5.86 7.56
C TRP A 147 -8.76 7.32 7.77
N GLU A 148 -9.31 7.96 8.80
CA GLU A 148 -8.99 9.36 9.06
C GLU A 148 -7.54 9.52 9.55
N GLY A 149 -6.89 10.65 9.22
CA GLY A 149 -5.50 10.90 9.59
C GLY A 149 -5.21 10.95 11.09
N SER A 150 -6.23 11.12 11.92
CA SER A 150 -6.14 11.05 13.39
C SER A 150 -6.33 9.64 13.96
N ALA A 151 -6.77 8.67 13.14
CA ALA A 151 -7.05 7.32 13.59
C ALA A 151 -5.78 6.63 14.10
N HIS A 152 -5.91 5.95 15.25
CA HIS A 152 -4.83 5.16 15.81
C HIS A 152 -4.59 3.88 15.00
N ASP A 153 -3.33 3.53 14.78
CA ASP A 153 -2.91 2.35 14.00
C ASP A 153 -3.58 1.05 14.47
N GLY A 154 -3.68 0.83 15.78
CA GLY A 154 -4.37 -0.33 16.33
C GLY A 154 -5.88 -0.37 16.02
N ARG A 155 -6.55 0.77 15.83
CA ARG A 155 -7.95 0.82 15.39
C ARG A 155 -8.06 0.43 13.92
N VAL A 156 -7.18 0.98 13.08
CA VAL A 156 -7.12 0.68 11.64
C VAL A 156 -6.85 -0.81 11.42
N LEU A 157 -5.92 -1.39 12.19
CA LEU A 157 -5.61 -2.83 12.13
C LEU A 157 -6.80 -3.71 12.53
N ARG A 158 -7.51 -3.37 13.61
CA ARG A 158 -8.69 -4.13 14.04
C ARG A 158 -9.79 -4.13 12.97
N ASP A 159 -10.05 -2.99 12.35
CA ASP A 159 -10.98 -2.93 11.21
C ASP A 159 -10.50 -3.79 10.04
N ALA A 160 -9.21 -3.70 9.69
CA ALA A 160 -8.63 -4.49 8.61
C ALA A 160 -8.86 -6.00 8.79
N ILE A 161 -8.74 -6.53 10.02
CA ILE A 161 -8.89 -7.97 10.30
C ILE A 161 -10.37 -8.38 10.42
N SER A 162 -11.21 -7.52 11.02
CA SER A 162 -12.62 -7.83 11.29
C SER A 162 -13.51 -7.82 10.05
N ARG A 163 -13.08 -7.18 8.97
CA ARG A 163 -13.83 -7.13 7.70
C ARG A 163 -14.06 -8.52 7.09
N PRO A 164 -15.20 -8.76 6.42
CA PRO A 164 -15.45 -10.01 5.69
C PRO A 164 -14.34 -10.30 4.66
N ASN A 165 -14.01 -9.29 3.85
CA ASN A 165 -12.90 -9.30 2.90
C ASN A 165 -11.61 -8.68 3.49
N GLY A 166 -11.46 -8.82 4.81
CA GLY A 166 -10.35 -8.26 5.57
C GLY A 166 -9.05 -9.02 5.42
N LEU A 167 -7.98 -8.49 6.02
CA LEU A 167 -6.68 -9.13 6.11
C LEU A 167 -6.80 -10.45 6.87
N LYS A 168 -6.41 -11.54 6.23
CA LYS A 168 -6.37 -12.88 6.84
C LYS A 168 -4.93 -13.30 7.06
N VAL A 169 -4.63 -13.75 8.28
CA VAL A 169 -3.32 -14.28 8.65
C VAL A 169 -3.49 -15.77 8.95
N PRO A 170 -2.86 -16.68 8.18
CA PRO A 170 -2.83 -18.10 8.50
C PRO A 170 -2.27 -18.38 9.89
N GLN A 171 -2.77 -19.41 10.55
CA GLN A 171 -2.30 -19.81 11.87
C GLN A 171 -0.80 -20.13 11.84
N GLY A 172 -0.07 -19.66 12.85
CA GLY A 172 1.39 -19.82 12.95
C GLY A 172 2.20 -18.87 12.06
N CYS A 173 1.55 -18.06 11.22
CA CYS A 173 2.20 -17.04 10.41
C CYS A 173 1.99 -15.63 10.99
N TYR A 174 2.83 -14.67 10.58
CA TYR A 174 2.73 -13.28 11.06
C TYR A 174 3.29 -12.24 10.07
N PHE A 175 2.96 -10.98 10.29
CA PHE A 175 3.56 -9.82 9.61
C PHE A 175 4.41 -9.00 10.59
N LEU A 176 5.51 -8.42 10.10
CA LEU A 176 6.28 -7.42 10.85
C LEU A 176 5.54 -6.08 10.86
N VAL A 177 5.35 -5.48 12.03
CA VAL A 177 4.62 -4.21 12.22
C VAL A 177 5.45 -3.18 12.97
N ASP A 178 5.08 -1.90 12.86
CA ASP A 178 5.75 -0.83 13.61
C ASP A 178 5.50 -0.91 15.14
N ALA A 179 6.34 -0.23 15.93
CA ALA A 179 6.22 -0.13 17.38
C ALA A 179 4.88 0.49 17.86
N GLY A 180 4.18 1.22 16.97
CA GLY A 180 2.84 1.76 17.21
C GLY A 180 1.74 0.69 17.31
N TYR A 181 2.00 -0.53 16.82
CA TYR A 181 1.08 -1.65 16.88
C TYR A 181 1.28 -2.48 18.16
N THR A 182 0.26 -3.27 18.51
CA THR A 182 0.30 -4.18 19.65
C THR A 182 0.70 -5.57 19.18
N ASN A 183 1.59 -6.24 19.92
CA ASN A 183 1.89 -7.66 19.68
C ASN A 183 0.64 -8.51 19.93
N CYS A 184 0.25 -9.27 18.92
CA CYS A 184 -0.84 -10.25 19.01
C CYS A 184 -0.65 -11.31 17.92
N ASP A 185 -1.46 -12.36 17.97
CA ASP A 185 -1.40 -13.42 16.96
C ASP A 185 -1.51 -12.83 15.55
N GLY A 186 -0.51 -13.15 14.72
CA GLY A 186 -0.39 -12.67 13.36
C GLY A 186 0.40 -11.38 13.17
N PHE A 187 0.83 -10.68 14.23
CA PHE A 187 1.54 -9.40 14.12
C PHE A 187 2.69 -9.28 15.12
N LEU A 188 3.90 -9.02 14.61
CA LEU A 188 5.13 -8.95 15.39
C LEU A 188 5.75 -7.54 15.34
N ALA A 189 5.63 -6.82 16.46
CA ALA A 189 6.19 -5.51 16.73
C ALA A 189 7.59 -5.62 17.38
N PRO A 190 8.44 -4.60 17.22
CA PRO A 190 9.76 -4.55 17.87
C PRO A 190 9.67 -4.45 19.40
N TYR A 191 10.77 -4.75 20.08
CA TYR A 191 10.91 -4.51 21.52
C TYR A 191 10.89 -3.00 21.80
N LYS A 192 10.04 -2.58 22.74
CA LYS A 192 9.94 -1.20 23.20
C LYS A 192 11.07 -0.86 24.17
N GLY A 193 11.41 0.42 24.28
CA GLY A 193 12.45 0.90 25.20
C GLY A 193 13.89 0.60 24.76
N HIS A 194 14.07 0.01 23.58
CA HIS A 194 15.37 -0.29 22.97
C HIS A 194 15.49 0.47 21.64
N ARG A 195 16.73 0.66 21.20
CA ARG A 195 17.05 1.27 19.90
C ARG A 195 16.37 0.50 18.75
N TYR A 196 15.94 1.21 17.71
CA TYR A 196 15.16 0.60 16.62
C TYR A 196 15.41 1.21 15.25
N HIS A 197 15.53 2.54 15.13
CA HIS A 197 15.55 3.19 13.84
C HIS A 197 16.82 2.86 13.06
N LEU A 198 16.69 2.60 11.75
CA LEU A 198 17.82 2.23 10.89
C LEU A 198 19.00 3.20 10.97
N LYS A 199 18.71 4.50 11.15
CA LYS A 199 19.70 5.58 11.27
C LYS A 199 20.54 5.51 12.54
N GLU A 200 20.06 4.81 13.57
CA GLU A 200 20.73 4.71 14.88
C GLU A 200 21.81 3.62 14.90
N TRP A 201 21.85 2.75 13.88
CA TRP A 201 22.75 1.59 13.87
C TRP A 201 24.14 1.90 13.29
N GLY A 202 24.30 2.86 12.38
CA GLY A 202 25.61 3.33 11.86
C GLY A 202 26.74 2.30 11.90
N ASP A 203 27.81 2.62 12.65
CA ASP A 203 28.91 1.70 13.02
C ASP A 203 28.70 1.03 14.39
N GLN A 204 27.56 1.24 15.04
CA GLN A 204 27.30 0.77 16.40
C GLN A 204 26.65 -0.63 16.39
N VAL A 205 27.32 -1.56 17.07
CA VAL A 205 26.85 -2.95 17.20
C VAL A 205 25.74 -3.03 18.26
N PRO A 206 24.69 -3.84 18.04
CA PRO A 206 23.67 -4.11 19.07
C PRO A 206 24.31 -4.65 20.36
N VAL A 207 23.91 -4.10 21.51
CA VAL A 207 24.47 -4.50 22.81
C VAL A 207 23.66 -5.58 23.53
N SER A 208 22.40 -5.79 23.13
CA SER A 208 21.50 -6.78 23.72
C SER A 208 20.80 -7.63 22.65
N ALA A 209 20.17 -8.73 23.08
CA ALA A 209 19.39 -9.58 22.19
C ALA A 209 18.18 -8.82 21.61
N GLU A 210 17.55 -7.95 22.41
CA GLU A 210 16.45 -7.09 22.01
C GLU A 210 16.88 -6.05 20.96
N GLU A 211 18.05 -5.43 21.15
CA GLU A 211 18.63 -4.54 20.14
C GLU A 211 18.98 -5.28 18.85
N TYR A 212 19.52 -6.49 18.96
CA TYR A 212 19.84 -7.31 17.78
C TYR A 212 18.57 -7.67 17.00
N PHE A 213 17.50 -8.07 17.72
CA PHE A 213 16.19 -8.30 17.14
C PHE A 213 15.64 -7.05 16.45
N ASN A 214 15.64 -5.90 17.13
CA ASN A 214 15.15 -4.63 16.59
C ASN A 214 15.93 -4.17 15.36
N MET A 215 17.25 -4.36 15.33
CA MET A 215 18.08 -4.10 14.16
C MET A 215 17.66 -4.99 12.98
N LYS A 216 17.41 -6.29 13.20
CA LYS A 216 16.95 -7.20 12.14
C LYS A 216 15.54 -6.88 11.68
N HIS A 217 14.65 -6.60 12.62
CA HIS A 217 13.24 -6.26 12.40
C HIS A 217 13.13 -5.00 11.55
N SER A 218 13.80 -3.91 11.93
CA SER A 218 13.80 -2.66 11.17
C SER A 218 14.32 -2.82 9.74
N LYS A 219 15.37 -3.63 9.53
CA LYS A 219 15.92 -3.94 8.19
C LYS A 219 14.93 -4.69 7.30
N ALA A 220 14.24 -5.68 7.85
CA ALA A 220 13.24 -6.44 7.11
C ALA A 220 11.97 -5.61 6.85
N ARG A 221 11.45 -4.94 7.88
CA ARG A 221 10.23 -4.13 7.82
C ARG A 221 10.31 -2.97 6.84
N ASN A 222 11.49 -2.38 6.64
CA ASN A 222 11.69 -1.27 5.67
C ASN A 222 11.21 -1.60 4.25
N VAL A 223 11.00 -2.88 3.91
CA VAL A 223 10.32 -3.30 2.68
C VAL A 223 9.00 -2.55 2.44
N ILE A 224 8.15 -2.35 3.46
CA ILE A 224 6.82 -1.72 3.28
C ILE A 224 6.94 -0.22 3.00
N GLU A 225 7.89 0.46 3.66
CA GLU A 225 8.20 1.87 3.42
C GLU A 225 8.67 2.06 1.96
N ARG A 226 9.56 1.18 1.51
CA ARG A 226 10.03 1.14 0.12
C ARG A 226 8.91 0.83 -0.86
N THR A 227 7.97 -0.05 -0.50
CA THR A 227 6.81 -0.39 -1.34
C THR A 227 5.87 0.79 -1.53
N PHE A 228 5.68 1.61 -0.49
CA PHE A 228 4.97 2.88 -0.63
C PHE A 228 5.76 3.93 -1.43
N GLY A 229 7.07 3.78 -1.53
CA GLY A 229 7.97 4.76 -2.16
C GLY A 229 8.24 5.97 -1.26
N CYS A 230 8.20 5.75 0.06
CA CYS A 230 8.45 6.75 1.10
C CYS A 230 9.87 6.66 1.68
#